data_AF-A0AAT9HM21-F1
#
_entry.id   AF-A0AAT9HM21-F1
#
_cell.length_a   1.000
_cell.length_b   1.000
_cell.length_c   1.000
_cell.angle_alpha   90.00
_cell.angle_beta   90.00
_cell.angle_gamma   90.00
#
_symmetry.space_group_name_H-M   'P 1'
#
loop_
_entity.id
_entity.type
_entity.pdbx_description
1 polymer ?
#
loop_
_entity_poly.entity_id
_entity_poly.type
_entity_poly.pdbx_seq_one_letter_code
_entity_poly.pdbx_strand_id
1 'polypeptide(L)'
;MAQVPEFSRRLTAGFGAPAGRMETFTEVSLPHGDSPRRPDGVIRVERAGKLWTALVETKTNGNGLKADQVQAYMDIAARRGYEAVITLTNDVALEGSPLVDIKIDKRRKHKVALWHLSWAEVAHQAQMLIRHEGVGNAAHAWLLQELLHYLRHENSGCHGFQNMGPAWVPVRNGIDDETLCQGDARALEVVENWERLIRQVCLRLGGELGQKVLPVQRAKRGTEPNERRDRLADQLCLDGRLQADLRIDGTPGVLTVSADLRTGRLRTGIDIPAPEQGYPLSWAKRLVRRLAEAPADLHVETLVDSETGGPRGTLERLRPEPADLLPKDGNTGITGFRLSLLKSMGSGRGNAETGFIRSVDDAVHRFYTTVVVHLDGSTTRRGPVRERSTSD
;
A
#
# COMPACT_ATOMS: atom_id res chain seq x y z
N MET A 1 5.58 -22.00 5.99
CA MET A 1 6.58 -21.84 4.90
C MET A 1 6.98 -23.19 4.31
N ALA A 2 7.75 -24.06 4.99
CA ALA A 2 8.27 -25.31 4.39
C ALA A 2 7.25 -26.20 3.62
N GLN A 3 5.98 -26.21 4.03
CA GLN A 3 4.90 -26.99 3.39
C GLN A 3 4.35 -26.40 2.08
N VAL A 4 4.66 -25.14 1.76
CA VAL A 4 4.22 -24.46 0.53
C VAL A 4 5.43 -23.79 -0.12
N PRO A 5 6.18 -24.50 -0.99
CA PRO A 5 7.45 -24.00 -1.55
C PRO A 5 7.31 -22.74 -2.40
N GLU A 6 6.21 -22.58 -3.14
CA GLU A 6 5.97 -21.42 -4.01
C GLU A 6 5.82 -20.14 -3.18
N PHE A 7 5.03 -20.21 -2.11
CA PHE A 7 4.85 -19.11 -1.16
C PHE A 7 6.15 -18.77 -0.42
N SER A 8 6.87 -19.81 0.03
CA SER A 8 8.13 -19.62 0.73
C SER A 8 9.19 -18.96 -0.13
N ARG A 9 9.35 -19.42 -1.37
CA ARG A 9 10.28 -18.84 -2.33
C ARG A 9 9.93 -17.37 -2.59
N ARG A 10 8.64 -17.08 -2.75
CA ARG A 10 8.14 -15.72 -3.00
C ARG A 10 8.48 -14.77 -1.85
N LEU A 11 8.36 -15.20 -0.59
CA LEU A 11 8.77 -14.38 0.55
C LEU A 11 10.31 -14.24 0.64
N THR A 12 11.06 -15.34 0.56
CA THR A 12 12.50 -15.32 0.87
C THR A 12 13.38 -14.85 -0.27
N ALA A 13 12.90 -14.86 -1.52
CA ALA A 13 13.67 -14.37 -2.67
C ALA A 13 14.07 -12.89 -2.51
N GLY A 14 13.19 -12.07 -1.93
CA GLY A 14 13.48 -10.66 -1.63
C GLY A 14 14.61 -10.47 -0.62
N PHE A 15 14.91 -11.49 0.19
CA PHE A 15 15.97 -11.47 1.19
C PHE A 15 17.28 -12.11 0.69
N GLY A 16 17.33 -12.49 -0.59
CA GLY A 16 18.49 -13.12 -1.22
C GLY A 16 18.58 -14.63 -1.05
N ALA A 17 17.54 -15.29 -0.54
CA ALA A 17 17.53 -16.75 -0.41
C ALA A 17 17.48 -17.45 -1.79
N PRO A 18 18.21 -18.55 -1.98
CA PRO A 18 18.15 -19.31 -3.23
C PRO A 18 16.84 -20.08 -3.37
N ALA A 19 16.51 -20.46 -4.61
CA ALA A 19 15.44 -21.40 -4.92
C ALA A 19 15.83 -22.85 -4.54
N GLY A 20 15.80 -23.18 -3.25
CA GLY A 20 16.29 -24.45 -2.70
C GLY A 20 15.28 -25.20 -1.83
N ARG A 21 15.70 -26.33 -1.27
CA ARG A 21 14.95 -27.06 -0.24
C ARG A 21 14.93 -26.22 1.04
N MET A 22 13.75 -25.97 1.59
CA MET A 22 13.58 -25.16 2.79
C MET A 22 13.27 -26.03 4.02
N GLU A 23 13.89 -25.68 5.13
CA GLU A 23 13.57 -26.16 6.47
C GLU A 23 13.31 -24.95 7.36
N THR A 24 12.39 -25.11 8.32
CA THR A 24 12.03 -24.06 9.27
C THR A 24 11.96 -24.65 10.67
N PHE A 25 12.58 -23.97 11.63
CA PHE A 25 12.62 -24.36 13.03
C PHE A 25 12.05 -23.25 13.90
N THR A 26 11.33 -23.59 14.96
CA THR A 26 10.79 -22.63 15.93
C THR A 26 11.50 -22.81 17.27
N GLU A 27 11.53 -21.74 18.07
CA GLU A 27 12.05 -21.77 19.45
C GLU A 27 13.50 -22.27 19.61
N VAL A 28 14.36 -21.98 18.63
CA VAL A 28 15.75 -22.44 18.65
C VAL A 28 16.54 -21.68 19.72
N SER A 29 17.09 -22.39 20.71
CA SER A 29 17.95 -21.76 21.72
C SER A 29 19.39 -21.58 21.20
N LEU A 30 19.85 -20.33 21.13
CA LEU A 30 21.16 -19.95 20.62
C LEU A 30 22.02 -19.35 21.75
N PRO A 31 23.16 -19.99 22.11
CA PRO A 31 24.08 -19.42 23.11
C PRO A 31 24.56 -18.01 22.77
N HIS A 32 24.54 -17.11 23.76
CA HIS A 32 24.95 -15.71 23.65
C HIS A 32 25.37 -15.13 25.02
N GLY A 33 26.65 -15.20 25.36
CA GLY A 33 27.11 -14.83 26.71
C GLY A 33 26.49 -15.75 27.77
N ASP A 34 26.11 -15.19 28.92
CA ASP A 34 25.57 -15.96 30.05
C ASP A 34 24.09 -16.34 29.89
N SER A 35 23.38 -15.70 28.95
CA SER A 35 21.94 -15.93 28.73
C SER A 35 21.67 -16.27 27.27
N PRO A 36 21.21 -17.51 26.96
CA PRO A 36 20.88 -17.88 25.59
C PRO A 36 19.73 -17.01 25.07
N ARG A 37 19.74 -16.74 23.76
CA ARG A 37 18.65 -16.05 23.07
C ARG A 37 17.84 -17.05 22.26
N ARG A 38 16.53 -16.82 22.15
CA ARG A 38 15.60 -17.70 21.47
C ARG A 38 14.81 -16.90 20.43
N PRO A 39 15.29 -16.80 19.18
CA PRO A 39 14.47 -16.28 18.09
C PRO A 39 13.21 -17.13 17.90
N ASP A 40 12.15 -16.50 17.40
CA ASP A 40 10.88 -17.16 17.12
C ASP A 40 11.03 -18.21 16.02
N GLY A 41 11.94 -17.96 15.06
CA GLY A 41 12.21 -18.91 14.00
C GLY A 41 13.63 -18.89 13.45
N VAL A 42 13.99 -19.99 12.80
CA VAL A 42 15.17 -20.13 11.93
C VAL A 42 14.72 -20.68 10.59
N ILE A 43 15.12 -20.03 9.51
CA ILE A 43 14.92 -20.50 8.14
C ILE A 43 16.25 -21.02 7.62
N ARG A 44 16.24 -22.19 6.98
CA ARG A 44 17.38 -22.77 6.30
C ARG A 44 16.98 -23.15 4.89
N VAL A 45 17.73 -22.69 3.88
CA VAL A 45 17.50 -22.99 2.47
C VAL A 45 18.77 -23.55 1.85
N GLU A 46 18.69 -24.75 1.29
CA GLU A 46 19.82 -25.45 0.68
C GLU A 46 19.62 -25.56 -0.84
N ARG A 47 20.62 -25.11 -1.60
CA ARG A 47 20.64 -25.27 -3.07
C ARG A 47 22.05 -25.57 -3.55
N ALA A 48 22.22 -26.69 -4.27
CA ALA A 48 23.49 -27.09 -4.88
C ALA A 48 24.68 -27.06 -3.89
N GLY A 49 24.47 -27.62 -2.70
CA GLY A 49 25.49 -27.68 -1.63
C GLY A 49 25.79 -26.34 -0.92
N LYS A 50 25.12 -25.25 -1.31
CA LYS A 50 25.21 -23.96 -0.59
C LYS A 50 24.03 -23.80 0.36
N LEU A 51 24.31 -23.24 1.53
CA LEU A 51 23.33 -22.93 2.56
C LEU A 51 23.06 -21.43 2.63
N TRP A 52 21.80 -21.09 2.84
CA TRP A 52 21.36 -19.75 3.22
C TRP A 52 20.49 -19.90 4.47
N THR A 53 20.72 -19.06 5.47
CA THR A 53 20.09 -19.13 6.78
C THR A 53 19.68 -17.77 7.28
N ALA A 54 18.53 -17.71 7.97
CA ALA A 54 18.04 -16.49 8.57
C ALA A 54 17.44 -16.74 9.96
N LEU A 55 17.68 -15.81 10.87
CA LEU A 55 16.94 -15.72 12.13
C LEU A 55 15.66 -14.91 11.92
N VAL A 56 14.58 -15.29 12.57
CA VAL A 56 13.28 -14.62 12.47
C VAL A 56 12.82 -14.18 13.86
N GLU A 57 12.46 -12.90 13.97
CA GLU A 57 11.78 -12.34 15.14
C GLU A 57 10.42 -11.79 14.69
N THR A 58 9.36 -12.22 15.34
CA THR A 58 7.98 -11.94 14.96
C THR A 58 7.28 -11.17 16.07
N LYS A 59 6.55 -10.12 15.69
CA LYS A 59 5.63 -9.41 16.58
C LYS A 59 4.23 -9.42 15.98
N THR A 60 3.26 -9.67 16.85
CA THR A 60 1.84 -9.47 16.58
C THR A 60 1.31 -8.38 17.51
N ASN A 61 0.12 -7.90 17.21
CA ASN A 61 -0.52 -6.77 17.89
C ASN A 61 0.34 -5.49 17.81
N GLY A 62 0.18 -4.58 18.77
CA GLY A 62 0.95 -3.33 18.86
C GLY A 62 2.31 -3.46 19.55
N ASN A 63 2.88 -4.67 19.65
CA ASN A 63 4.16 -4.87 20.32
C ASN A 63 5.31 -4.46 19.40
N GLY A 64 6.02 -3.38 19.77
CA GLY A 64 7.18 -2.90 19.02
C GLY A 64 8.38 -3.87 19.05
N LEU A 65 9.24 -3.75 18.04
CA LEU A 65 10.56 -4.37 18.06
C LEU A 65 11.43 -3.71 19.12
N LYS A 66 12.17 -4.52 19.88
CA LYS A 66 13.15 -4.01 20.86
C LYS A 66 14.53 -3.99 20.25
N ALA A 67 15.20 -2.84 20.29
CA ALA A 67 16.51 -2.65 19.66
C ALA A 67 17.60 -3.57 20.22
N ASP A 68 17.61 -3.78 21.54
CA ASP A 68 18.52 -4.71 22.21
C ASP A 68 18.31 -6.16 21.76
N GLN A 69 17.05 -6.58 21.58
CA GLN A 69 16.71 -7.92 21.11
C GLN A 69 17.18 -8.14 19.67
N VAL A 70 16.87 -7.21 18.76
CA VAL A 70 17.29 -7.32 17.36
C VAL A 70 18.81 -7.22 17.24
N GLN A 71 19.47 -6.34 18.01
CA GLN A 71 20.93 -6.25 18.06
C GLN A 71 21.57 -7.57 18.49
N ALA A 72 21.02 -8.23 19.51
CA ALA A 72 21.52 -9.53 19.96
C ALA A 72 21.44 -10.60 18.86
N TYR A 73 20.34 -10.63 18.09
CA TYR A 73 20.24 -11.54 16.96
C TYR A 73 21.19 -11.21 15.82
N MET A 74 21.40 -9.93 15.51
CA MET A 74 22.42 -9.50 14.54
C MET A 74 23.83 -9.95 14.95
N ASP A 75 24.13 -9.88 16.26
CA ASP A 75 25.40 -10.36 16.80
C ASP A 75 25.56 -11.88 16.73
N ILE A 76 24.49 -12.62 17.06
CA ILE A 76 24.48 -14.09 16.92
C ILE A 76 24.65 -14.48 15.46
N ALA A 77 23.89 -13.85 14.55
CA ALA A 77 23.94 -14.10 13.13
C ALA A 77 25.36 -13.90 12.58
N ALA A 78 26.00 -12.78 12.94
CA ALA A 78 27.33 -12.47 12.45
C ALA A 78 28.41 -13.42 12.99
N ARG A 79 28.29 -13.88 14.25
CA ARG A 79 29.23 -14.82 14.86
C ARG A 79 29.08 -16.24 14.34
N ARG A 80 27.87 -16.64 13.97
CA ARG A 80 27.54 -18.01 13.55
C ARG A 80 27.39 -18.17 12.03
N GLY A 81 27.62 -17.11 11.27
CA GLY A 81 27.59 -17.14 9.82
C GLY A 81 26.19 -17.22 9.21
N TYR A 82 25.17 -16.68 9.88
CA TYR A 82 23.86 -16.50 9.26
C TYR A 82 23.90 -15.35 8.25
N GLU A 83 23.13 -15.48 7.18
CA GLU A 83 23.06 -14.51 6.10
C GLU A 83 22.14 -13.32 6.45
N ALA A 84 21.09 -13.58 7.23
CA ALA A 84 20.09 -12.56 7.53
C ALA A 84 19.46 -12.66 8.93
N VAL A 85 18.94 -11.52 9.38
CA VAL A 85 17.89 -11.43 10.42
C VAL A 85 16.66 -10.82 9.76
N ILE A 86 15.51 -11.45 9.93
CA ILE A 86 14.22 -11.00 9.40
C ILE A 86 13.33 -10.63 10.58
N THR A 87 12.85 -9.40 10.59
CA THR A 87 11.81 -8.97 11.52
C THR A 87 10.45 -9.05 10.82
N LEU A 88 9.44 -9.60 11.49
CA LEU A 88 8.08 -9.71 10.98
C LEU A 88 7.12 -9.00 11.93
N THR A 89 6.51 -7.89 11.50
CA THR A 89 5.57 -7.13 12.35
C THR A 89 4.33 -6.67 11.59
N ASN A 90 3.47 -5.93 12.27
CA ASN A 90 2.32 -5.28 11.67
C ASN A 90 2.68 -4.01 10.88
N ASP A 91 3.81 -3.38 11.17
CA ASP A 91 4.22 -2.16 10.51
C ASP A 91 4.81 -2.45 9.14
N VAL A 92 4.61 -1.55 8.18
CA VAL A 92 5.29 -1.63 6.88
C VAL A 92 6.57 -0.82 6.98
N ALA A 93 7.72 -1.42 6.66
CA ALA A 93 8.98 -0.68 6.62
C ALA A 93 8.93 0.43 5.58
N LEU A 94 9.54 1.56 5.90
CA LEU A 94 9.70 2.69 4.99
C LEU A 94 11.16 2.80 4.54
N GLU A 95 11.38 3.30 3.33
CA GLU A 95 12.73 3.57 2.85
C GLU A 95 13.35 4.71 3.66
N GLY A 96 14.58 4.54 4.12
CA GLY A 96 15.30 5.53 4.92
C GLY A 96 14.81 5.69 6.37
N SER A 97 13.81 4.90 6.80
CA SER A 97 13.25 4.93 8.16
C SER A 97 13.12 3.50 8.69
N PRO A 98 14.20 2.96 9.30
CA PRO A 98 14.19 1.61 9.85
C PRO A 98 13.22 1.53 11.03
N LEU A 99 12.55 0.38 11.20
CA LEU A 99 11.65 0.18 12.36
C LEU A 99 12.39 0.03 13.69
N VAL A 100 13.70 -0.21 13.63
CA VAL A 100 14.54 -0.38 14.80
C VAL A 100 15.97 0.05 14.47
N ASP A 101 16.54 0.88 15.33
CA ASP A 101 17.92 1.31 15.18
C ASP A 101 18.88 0.25 15.73
N ILE A 102 19.76 -0.23 14.87
CA ILE A 102 20.81 -1.20 15.22
C ILE A 102 22.19 -0.68 14.86
N LYS A 103 23.17 -1.02 15.67
CA LYS A 103 24.58 -0.75 15.41
C LYS A 103 25.16 -1.86 14.55
N ILE A 104 25.49 -1.52 13.30
CA ILE A 104 26.16 -2.43 12.36
C ILE A 104 27.67 -2.15 12.39
N ASP A 105 28.46 -3.07 12.95
CA ASP A 105 29.92 -2.98 12.86
C ASP A 105 30.40 -3.38 11.46
N LYS A 106 30.72 -2.37 10.65
CA LYS A 106 31.17 -2.52 9.26
C LYS A 106 32.49 -3.28 9.11
N ARG A 107 33.26 -3.48 10.19
CA ARG A 107 34.54 -4.19 10.17
C ARG A 107 34.39 -5.71 10.20
N ARG A 108 33.19 -6.23 10.50
CA ARG A 108 32.96 -7.68 10.55
C ARG A 108 33.14 -8.31 9.17
N LYS A 109 33.84 -9.45 9.13
CA LYS A 109 34.04 -10.24 7.90
C LYS A 109 32.72 -10.78 7.35
N HIS A 110 31.82 -11.26 8.22
CA HIS A 110 30.50 -11.72 7.85
C HIS A 110 29.50 -10.56 7.91
N LYS A 111 28.98 -10.17 6.75
CA LYS A 111 27.92 -9.16 6.65
C LYS A 111 26.57 -9.86 6.76
N VAL A 112 25.80 -9.47 7.78
CA VAL A 112 24.43 -9.94 8.00
C VAL A 112 23.48 -8.87 7.48
N ALA A 113 22.50 -9.26 6.67
CA ALA A 113 21.44 -8.35 6.25
C ALA A 113 20.32 -8.30 7.30
N LEU A 114 19.86 -7.10 7.66
CA LEU A 114 18.61 -6.92 8.40
C LEU A 114 17.49 -6.65 7.40
N TRP A 115 16.49 -7.51 7.39
CA TRP A 115 15.29 -7.36 6.59
C TRP A 115 14.07 -7.19 7.48
N HIS A 116 13.07 -6.53 6.91
CA HIS A 116 11.77 -6.38 7.53
C HIS A 116 10.68 -6.87 6.57
N LEU A 117 9.69 -7.54 7.13
CA LEU A 117 8.51 -8.04 6.46
C LEU A 117 7.28 -7.65 7.29
N SER A 118 6.23 -7.18 6.64
CA SER A 118 4.96 -6.92 7.30
C SER A 118 3.97 -8.08 7.14
N TRP A 119 3.06 -8.26 8.10
CA TRP A 119 1.94 -9.19 7.95
C TRP A 119 1.05 -8.85 6.75
N ALA A 120 0.95 -7.57 6.40
CA ALA A 120 0.26 -7.11 5.19
C ALA A 120 0.93 -7.66 3.90
N GLU A 121 2.26 -7.67 3.84
CA GLU A 121 2.99 -8.27 2.72
C GLU A 121 2.82 -9.80 2.68
N VAL A 122 2.87 -10.48 3.83
CA VAL A 122 2.61 -11.93 3.92
C VAL A 122 1.23 -12.26 3.37
N ALA A 123 0.20 -11.54 3.82
CA ALA A 123 -1.18 -11.72 3.35
C ALA A 123 -1.31 -11.41 1.86
N HIS A 124 -0.70 -10.32 1.37
CA HIS A 124 -0.69 -9.98 -0.05
C HIS A 124 -0.10 -11.09 -0.91
N GLN A 125 1.08 -11.62 -0.54
CA GLN A 125 1.73 -12.69 -1.32
C GLN A 125 0.90 -13.99 -1.34
N ALA A 126 0.26 -14.35 -0.23
CA ALA A 126 -0.62 -15.52 -0.17
C ALA A 126 -1.88 -15.32 -1.03
N GLN A 127 -2.46 -14.11 -0.98
CA GLN A 127 -3.64 -13.76 -1.76
C GLN A 127 -3.35 -13.78 -3.27
N MET A 128 -2.20 -13.24 -3.70
CA MET A 128 -1.76 -13.29 -5.10
C MET A 128 -1.66 -14.72 -5.63
N LEU A 129 -1.06 -15.64 -4.86
CA LEU A 129 -0.94 -17.04 -5.26
C LEU A 129 -2.30 -17.71 -5.38
N ILE A 130 -3.17 -17.57 -4.38
CA ILE A 130 -4.45 -18.29 -4.37
C ILE A 130 -5.44 -17.76 -5.40
N ARG A 131 -5.50 -16.44 -5.60
CA ARG A 131 -6.56 -15.81 -6.41
C ARG A 131 -6.18 -15.60 -7.86
N HIS A 132 -4.89 -15.42 -8.15
CA HIS A 132 -4.48 -14.86 -9.45
C HIS A 132 -3.43 -15.69 -10.19
N GLU A 133 -2.55 -16.39 -9.49
CA GLU A 133 -1.42 -17.11 -10.14
C GLU A 133 -1.53 -18.64 -10.06
N GLY A 134 -2.23 -19.15 -9.06
CA GLY A 134 -2.30 -20.59 -8.78
C GLY A 134 -1.13 -21.10 -7.92
N VAL A 135 -1.29 -22.33 -7.44
CA VAL A 135 -0.31 -23.07 -6.64
C VAL A 135 -0.21 -24.51 -7.15
N GLY A 136 0.86 -25.22 -6.80
CA GLY A 136 1.16 -26.53 -7.38
C GLY A 136 0.12 -27.63 -7.12
N ASN A 137 -0.68 -27.53 -6.06
CA ASN A 137 -1.73 -28.52 -5.76
C ASN A 137 -2.80 -27.99 -4.78
N ALA A 138 -3.87 -28.75 -4.60
CA ALA A 138 -4.99 -28.42 -3.73
C ALA A 138 -4.61 -28.31 -2.24
N ALA A 139 -3.64 -29.10 -1.76
CA ALA A 139 -3.20 -29.03 -0.36
C ALA A 139 -2.45 -27.72 -0.08
N HIS A 140 -1.62 -27.26 -1.02
CA HIS A 140 -0.97 -25.95 -0.94
C HIS A 140 -2.02 -24.83 -0.93
N ALA A 141 -3.05 -24.93 -1.79
CA ALA A 141 -4.12 -23.94 -1.85
C ALA A 141 -4.88 -23.87 -0.51
N TRP A 142 -5.26 -25.03 0.03
CA TRP A 142 -5.94 -25.12 1.32
C TRP A 142 -5.10 -24.54 2.46
N LEU A 143 -3.82 -24.92 2.57
CA LEU A 143 -2.93 -24.38 3.62
C LEU A 143 -2.78 -22.86 3.55
N LEU A 144 -2.66 -22.28 2.35
CA LEU A 144 -2.59 -20.83 2.21
C LEU A 144 -3.94 -20.16 2.52
N GLN A 145 -5.06 -20.80 2.23
CA GLN A 145 -6.39 -20.28 2.56
C GLN A 145 -6.58 -20.24 4.08
N GLU A 146 -6.18 -21.29 4.79
CA GLU A 146 -6.19 -21.32 6.25
C GLU A 146 -5.27 -20.26 6.86
N LEU A 147 -4.07 -20.07 6.28
CA LEU A 147 -3.19 -18.97 6.69
C LEU A 147 -3.86 -17.61 6.49
N LEU A 148 -4.47 -17.34 5.33
CA LEU A 148 -5.19 -16.09 5.09
C LEU A 148 -6.38 -15.90 6.03
N HIS A 149 -7.12 -16.97 6.31
CA HIS A 149 -8.21 -16.94 7.27
C HIS A 149 -7.70 -16.56 8.66
N TYR A 150 -6.63 -17.20 9.12
CA TYR A 150 -5.97 -16.85 10.38
C TYR A 150 -5.51 -15.39 10.40
N LEU A 151 -4.76 -14.94 9.39
CA LEU A 151 -4.23 -13.56 9.36
C LEU A 151 -5.34 -12.50 9.40
N ARG A 152 -6.48 -12.77 8.76
CA ARG A 152 -7.64 -11.85 8.70
C ARG A 152 -8.57 -11.94 9.91
N HIS A 153 -8.40 -12.93 10.77
CA HIS A 153 -9.25 -13.10 11.93
C HIS A 153 -9.00 -11.99 12.96
N GLU A 154 -10.04 -11.35 13.50
CA GLU A 154 -9.96 -10.20 14.41
C GLU A 154 -9.06 -10.43 15.64
N ASN A 155 -8.94 -11.67 16.10
CA ASN A 155 -8.09 -12.05 17.24
C ASN A 155 -6.68 -12.54 16.87
N SER A 156 -6.27 -12.48 15.60
CA SER A 156 -4.94 -12.96 15.17
C SER A 156 -3.80 -12.06 15.64
N GLY A 157 -4.09 -10.77 15.77
CA GLY A 157 -3.07 -9.74 16.00
C GLY A 157 -2.20 -9.44 14.78
N CYS A 158 -2.51 -10.00 13.59
CA CYS A 158 -1.75 -9.82 12.34
C CYS A 158 -2.43 -8.86 11.36
N HIS A 159 -3.05 -7.80 11.88
CA HIS A 159 -3.93 -6.89 11.13
C HIS A 159 -3.22 -5.86 10.25
N GLY A 160 -1.90 -5.95 10.13
CA GLY A 160 -1.10 -4.92 9.45
C GLY A 160 -1.04 -3.63 10.27
N PHE A 161 -0.85 -2.49 9.62
CA PHE A 161 -0.80 -1.16 10.23
C PHE A 161 -2.14 -0.79 10.88
N GLN A 162 -2.11 -0.50 12.19
CA GLN A 162 -3.30 -0.37 13.05
C GLN A 162 -3.44 0.98 13.76
N ASN A 163 -2.39 1.78 13.80
CA ASN A 163 -2.37 2.98 14.62
C ASN A 163 -1.50 4.07 13.99
N MET A 164 -2.03 5.30 13.90
CA MET A 164 -1.31 6.49 13.45
C MET A 164 -0.27 7.01 14.46
N GLY A 165 -0.11 6.34 15.60
CA GLY A 165 0.89 6.65 16.62
C GLY A 165 0.45 7.74 17.61
N PRO A 166 1.28 7.99 18.64
CA PRO A 166 0.96 8.96 19.69
C PRO A 166 0.88 10.41 19.20
N ALA A 167 1.60 10.75 18.12
CA ALA A 167 1.58 12.09 17.52
C ALA A 167 0.25 12.44 16.80
N TRP A 168 -0.58 11.45 16.46
CA TRP A 168 -1.79 11.65 15.66
C TRP A 168 -2.79 12.63 16.28
N VAL A 169 -3.17 12.42 17.55
CA VAL A 169 -4.15 13.27 18.22
C VAL A 169 -3.59 14.69 18.45
N PRO A 170 -2.36 14.88 18.96
CA PRO A 170 -1.75 16.20 19.05
C PRO A 170 -1.68 16.97 17.72
N VAL A 171 -1.32 16.29 16.62
CA VAL A 171 -1.25 16.93 15.29
C VAL A 171 -2.63 17.35 14.80
N ARG A 172 -3.65 16.49 14.94
CA ARG A 172 -5.03 16.84 14.55
C ARG A 172 -5.54 18.04 15.34
N ASN A 173 -5.39 18.01 16.67
CA ASN A 173 -5.80 19.13 17.51
C ASN A 173 -5.01 20.40 17.16
N GLY A 174 -3.71 20.29 16.87
CA GLY A 174 -2.90 21.43 16.44
C GLY A 174 -3.33 22.02 15.10
N ILE A 175 -3.88 21.23 14.19
CA ILE A 175 -4.47 21.72 12.93
C ILE A 175 -5.80 22.41 13.19
N ASP A 176 -6.64 21.83 14.06
CA ASP A 176 -7.95 22.40 14.42
C ASP A 176 -7.81 23.73 15.18
N ASP A 177 -6.83 23.82 16.08
CA ASP A 177 -6.52 25.00 16.89
C ASP A 177 -5.61 26.01 16.18
N GLU A 178 -5.18 25.72 14.94
CA GLU A 178 -4.23 26.52 14.15
C GLU A 178 -2.87 26.77 14.86
N THR A 179 -2.39 25.80 15.63
CA THR A 179 -1.14 25.87 16.41
C THR A 179 -0.01 24.98 15.88
N LEU A 180 -0.27 24.14 14.87
CA LEU A 180 0.75 23.29 14.26
C LEU A 180 1.67 24.12 13.33
N CYS A 181 2.96 24.12 13.62
CA CYS A 181 3.97 24.88 12.89
C CYS A 181 4.83 23.99 11.97
N GLN A 182 5.41 24.58 10.93
CA GLN A 182 6.44 23.95 10.11
C GLN A 182 7.64 23.49 10.95
N GLY A 183 8.26 22.38 10.58
CA GLY A 183 9.35 21.75 11.34
C GLY A 183 8.93 21.02 12.62
N ASP A 184 7.63 20.89 12.94
CA ASP A 184 7.17 20.09 14.08
C ASP A 184 7.44 18.59 13.84
N ALA A 185 8.27 17.98 14.71
CA ALA A 185 8.62 16.57 14.60
C ALA A 185 7.40 15.63 14.66
N ARG A 186 6.32 16.03 15.32
CA ARG A 186 5.08 15.24 15.38
C ARG A 186 4.40 15.16 14.01
N ALA A 187 4.50 16.20 13.20
CA ALA A 187 3.98 16.19 11.82
C ALA A 187 4.74 15.19 10.95
N LEU A 188 6.07 15.12 11.11
CA LEU A 188 6.90 14.12 10.43
C LEU A 188 6.49 12.69 10.79
N GLU A 189 6.30 12.40 12.09
CA GLU A 189 5.81 11.08 12.54
C GLU A 189 4.45 10.71 11.92
N VAL A 190 3.52 11.66 11.84
CA VAL A 190 2.20 11.44 11.21
C VAL A 190 2.33 11.19 9.72
N VAL A 191 3.22 11.90 9.02
CA VAL A 191 3.51 11.67 7.60
C VAL A 191 4.11 10.29 7.35
N GLU A 192 5.04 9.83 8.19
CA GLU A 192 5.55 8.47 8.07
C GLU A 192 4.43 7.43 8.25
N ASN A 193 3.59 7.60 9.26
CA ASN A 193 2.47 6.71 9.53
C ASN A 193 1.43 6.73 8.41
N TRP A 194 1.22 7.88 7.77
CA TRP A 194 0.45 7.99 6.54
C TRP A 194 1.08 7.20 5.38
N GLU A 195 2.40 7.30 5.17
CA GLU A 195 3.09 6.49 4.15
C GLU A 195 2.94 4.98 4.44
N ARG A 196 3.02 4.55 5.70
CA ARG A 196 2.81 3.14 6.11
C ARG A 196 1.40 2.66 5.77
N LEU A 197 0.38 3.45 6.13
CA LEU A 197 -1.01 3.19 5.78
C LEU A 197 -1.19 3.06 4.26
N ILE A 198 -0.65 4.00 3.49
CA ILE A 198 -0.76 3.99 2.03
C ILE A 198 -0.08 2.76 1.40
N ARG A 199 1.06 2.31 1.93
CA ARG A 199 1.67 1.05 1.48
C ARG A 199 0.78 -0.15 1.76
N GLN A 200 0.14 -0.20 2.93
CA GLN A 200 -0.83 -1.25 3.25
C GLN A 200 -2.04 -1.22 2.30
N VAL A 201 -2.62 -0.04 2.04
CA VAL A 201 -3.72 0.14 1.07
C VAL A 201 -3.33 -0.44 -0.28
N CYS A 202 -2.12 -0.14 -0.77
CA CYS A 202 -1.60 -0.67 -2.02
C CYS A 202 -1.51 -2.21 -2.02
N LEU A 203 -0.96 -2.80 -0.95
CA LEU A 203 -0.83 -4.25 -0.82
C LEU A 203 -2.20 -4.94 -0.81
N ARG A 204 -3.15 -4.39 -0.06
CA ARG A 204 -4.51 -4.93 0.03
C ARG A 204 -5.23 -4.87 -1.31
N LEU A 205 -5.27 -3.69 -1.93
CA LEU A 205 -5.92 -3.48 -3.22
C LEU A 205 -5.23 -4.34 -4.30
N GLY A 206 -3.90 -4.35 -4.35
CA GLY A 206 -3.18 -5.18 -5.32
C GLY A 206 -3.45 -6.68 -5.17
N GLY A 207 -3.57 -7.18 -3.94
CA GLY A 207 -3.93 -8.58 -3.68
C GLY A 207 -5.37 -8.91 -4.10
N GLU A 208 -6.29 -7.96 -3.99
CA GLU A 208 -7.68 -8.12 -4.45
C GLU A 208 -7.77 -8.12 -5.97
N LEU A 209 -7.07 -7.19 -6.62
CA LEU A 209 -7.12 -6.99 -8.08
C LEU A 209 -6.25 -7.97 -8.86
N GLY A 210 -5.23 -8.55 -8.24
CA GLY A 210 -4.22 -9.33 -8.97
C GLY A 210 -3.29 -8.47 -9.81
N GLN A 211 -3.26 -7.17 -9.54
CA GLN A 211 -2.51 -6.16 -10.26
C GLN A 211 -1.52 -5.47 -9.33
N LYS A 212 -0.45 -4.94 -9.92
CA LYS A 212 0.51 -4.15 -9.17
C LYS A 212 -0.11 -2.81 -8.83
N VAL A 213 -0.15 -2.49 -7.54
CA VAL A 213 -0.56 -1.18 -7.01
C VAL A 213 0.59 -0.59 -6.22
N LEU A 214 0.99 0.63 -6.53
CA LEU A 214 2.12 1.29 -5.89
C LEU A 214 1.82 2.77 -5.57
N PRO A 215 2.34 3.29 -4.46
CA PRO A 215 2.33 4.74 -4.23
C PRO A 215 3.18 5.43 -5.29
N VAL A 216 2.68 6.53 -5.84
CA VAL A 216 3.40 7.40 -6.75
C VAL A 216 4.33 8.31 -5.95
N GLN A 217 5.61 8.27 -6.28
CA GLN A 217 6.59 9.20 -5.73
C GLN A 217 6.84 10.32 -6.73
N ARG A 218 6.22 11.49 -6.50
CA ARG A 218 6.46 12.71 -7.29
C ARG A 218 7.65 13.48 -6.71
N ALA A 219 8.85 12.91 -6.80
CA ALA A 219 10.08 13.58 -6.39
C ALA A 219 11.10 13.58 -7.54
N LYS A 220 11.99 14.56 -7.56
CA LYS A 220 13.14 14.54 -8.48
C LYS A 220 13.94 13.26 -8.20
N ARG A 221 14.42 12.63 -9.26
CA ARG A 221 15.26 11.43 -9.14
C ARG A 221 16.46 11.75 -8.24
N GLY A 222 16.65 10.96 -7.18
CA GLY A 222 17.73 11.13 -6.21
C GLY A 222 17.41 12.02 -5.00
N THR A 223 16.17 12.50 -4.81
CA THR A 223 15.77 13.11 -3.53
C THR A 223 15.75 12.05 -2.42
N GLU A 224 16.44 12.33 -1.31
CA GLU A 224 16.48 11.44 -0.15
C GLU A 224 15.08 11.26 0.46
N PRO A 225 14.72 10.06 0.94
CA PRO A 225 13.39 9.80 1.50
C PRO A 225 13.00 10.74 2.65
N ASN A 226 13.97 11.11 3.50
CA ASN A 226 13.69 11.95 4.68
C ASN A 226 13.40 13.40 4.27
N GLU A 227 14.18 13.97 3.35
CA GLU A 227 13.89 15.31 2.80
C GLU A 227 12.48 15.39 2.17
N ARG A 228 12.03 14.30 1.54
CA ARG A 228 10.67 14.24 0.99
C ARG A 228 9.62 14.29 2.10
N ARG A 229 9.83 13.57 3.19
CA ARG A 229 8.89 13.53 4.31
C ARG A 229 8.86 14.84 5.07
N ASP A 230 10.00 15.51 5.25
CA ASP A 230 10.06 16.84 5.84
C ASP A 230 9.19 17.83 5.05
N ARG A 231 9.29 17.81 3.71
CA ARG A 231 8.42 18.64 2.84
C ARG A 231 6.94 18.30 2.98
N LEU A 232 6.60 17.01 3.06
CA LEU A 232 5.22 16.58 3.27
C LEU A 232 4.70 16.97 4.66
N ALA A 233 5.56 17.00 5.67
CA ALA A 233 5.22 17.46 7.02
C ALA A 233 4.96 18.97 7.03
N ASP A 234 5.79 19.76 6.35
CA ASP A 234 5.55 21.19 6.20
C ASP A 234 4.27 21.48 5.42
N GLN A 235 3.95 20.69 4.39
CA GLN A 235 2.69 20.77 3.66
C GLN A 235 1.49 20.40 4.55
N LEU A 236 1.62 19.38 5.41
CA LEU A 236 0.59 19.04 6.37
C LEU A 236 0.31 20.21 7.33
N CYS A 237 1.33 20.91 7.80
CA CYS A 237 1.18 22.08 8.67
C CYS A 237 0.46 23.23 7.95
N LEU A 238 0.77 23.47 6.67
CA LEU A 238 0.14 24.53 5.88
C LEU A 238 -1.31 24.20 5.49
N ASP A 239 -1.51 23.04 4.90
CA ASP A 239 -2.76 22.67 4.22
C ASP A 239 -3.73 21.94 5.15
N GLY A 240 -3.26 21.39 6.27
CA GLY A 240 -4.04 20.54 7.16
C GLY A 240 -4.49 19.23 6.47
N ARG A 241 -3.74 18.79 5.46
CA ARG A 241 -4.13 17.70 4.56
C ARG A 241 -3.01 16.68 4.38
N LEU A 242 -3.36 15.41 4.51
CA LEU A 242 -2.56 14.29 4.04
C LEU A 242 -3.03 13.89 2.64
N GLN A 243 -2.09 13.61 1.74
CA GLN A 243 -2.42 13.18 0.38
C GLN A 243 -1.45 12.09 -0.08
N ALA A 244 -1.97 11.17 -0.90
CA ALA A 244 -1.18 10.18 -1.60
C ALA A 244 -1.83 9.87 -2.95
N ASP A 245 -0.99 9.38 -3.86
CA ASP A 245 -1.37 9.00 -5.21
C ASP A 245 -1.01 7.54 -5.42
N LEU A 246 -1.92 6.74 -5.96
CA LEU A 246 -1.76 5.31 -6.18
C LEU A 246 -1.83 5.01 -7.68
N ARG A 247 -0.78 4.40 -8.20
CA ARG A 247 -0.77 3.88 -9.56
C ARG A 247 -1.19 2.42 -9.55
N ILE A 248 -2.25 2.13 -10.28
CA ILE A 248 -2.81 0.79 -10.46
C ILE A 248 -2.52 0.40 -11.92
N ASP A 249 -1.87 -0.74 -12.13
CA ASP A 249 -1.59 -1.21 -13.49
C ASP A 249 -2.90 -1.50 -14.23
N GLY A 250 -3.09 -0.88 -15.39
CA GLY A 250 -4.28 -1.08 -16.23
C GLY A 250 -5.34 0.03 -16.13
N THR A 251 -5.25 0.94 -15.16
CA THR A 251 -6.20 2.06 -15.03
C THR A 251 -5.81 3.27 -15.89
N PRO A 252 -6.76 4.09 -16.37
CA PRO A 252 -6.48 5.23 -17.25
C PRO A 252 -5.78 6.42 -16.57
N GLY A 253 -5.65 6.40 -15.25
CA GLY A 253 -5.07 7.47 -14.47
C GLY A 253 -4.54 6.99 -13.12
N VAL A 254 -4.16 7.94 -12.28
CA VAL A 254 -3.67 7.72 -10.91
C VAL A 254 -4.79 8.01 -9.93
N LEU A 255 -5.02 7.10 -8.98
CA LEU A 255 -6.01 7.26 -7.93
C LEU A 255 -5.41 8.15 -6.82
N THR A 256 -5.98 9.32 -6.59
CA THR A 256 -5.60 10.20 -5.49
C THR A 256 -6.45 9.91 -4.25
N VAL A 257 -5.80 9.85 -3.08
CA VAL A 257 -6.42 9.72 -1.76
C VAL A 257 -5.98 10.90 -0.94
N SER A 258 -6.93 11.63 -0.37
CA SER A 258 -6.65 12.78 0.47
C SER A 258 -7.50 12.73 1.74
N ALA A 259 -6.85 12.97 2.87
CA ALA A 259 -7.49 13.19 4.17
C ALA A 259 -7.31 14.65 4.56
N ASP A 260 -8.42 15.38 4.55
CA ASP A 260 -8.51 16.77 4.96
C ASP A 260 -8.88 16.80 6.45
N LEU A 261 -7.89 17.11 7.29
CA LEU A 261 -8.03 17.00 8.74
C LEU A 261 -8.88 18.15 9.30
N ARG A 262 -8.81 19.34 8.68
CA ARG A 262 -9.64 20.51 9.04
C ARG A 262 -11.14 20.25 8.86
N THR A 263 -11.51 19.59 7.75
CA THR A 263 -12.93 19.31 7.44
C THR A 263 -13.38 17.93 7.90
N GLY A 264 -12.46 17.08 8.35
CA GLY A 264 -12.74 15.69 8.70
C GLY A 264 -13.26 14.88 7.52
N ARG A 265 -12.77 15.14 6.30
CA ARG A 265 -13.23 14.47 5.07
C ARG A 265 -12.12 13.73 4.36
N LEU A 266 -12.47 12.54 3.89
CA LEU A 266 -11.69 11.81 2.90
C LEU A 266 -12.19 12.16 1.50
N ARG A 267 -11.28 12.39 0.59
CA ARG A 267 -11.54 12.49 -0.84
C ARG A 267 -10.72 11.42 -1.56
N THR A 268 -11.41 10.62 -2.37
CA THR A 268 -10.77 9.74 -3.36
C THR A 268 -11.10 10.28 -4.74
N GLY A 269 -10.17 10.19 -5.68
CA GLY A 269 -10.41 10.70 -7.02
C GLY A 269 -9.49 10.12 -8.08
N ILE A 270 -9.83 10.35 -9.34
CA ILE A 270 -8.99 10.04 -10.50
C ILE A 270 -9.24 11.10 -11.57
N ASP A 271 -8.17 11.53 -12.21
CA ASP A 271 -8.22 12.43 -13.36
C ASP A 271 -8.13 11.58 -14.64
N ILE A 272 -9.05 11.83 -15.57
CA ILE A 272 -9.14 11.14 -16.86
C ILE A 272 -8.92 12.17 -17.97
N PRO A 273 -7.99 11.94 -18.90
CA PRO A 273 -7.76 12.87 -20.00
C PRO A 273 -8.98 12.96 -20.92
N ALA A 274 -9.17 14.13 -21.53
CA ALA A 274 -10.18 14.30 -22.57
C ALA A 274 -9.86 13.38 -23.77
N PRO A 275 -10.86 12.79 -24.44
CA PRO A 275 -10.63 12.01 -25.65
C PRO A 275 -9.99 12.86 -26.77
N GLU A 276 -9.08 12.27 -27.54
CA GLU A 276 -8.40 12.95 -28.66
C GLU A 276 -9.35 13.37 -29.79
N GLN A 277 -10.51 12.71 -29.91
CA GLN A 277 -11.47 12.93 -31.00
C GLN A 277 -12.91 13.08 -30.48
N GLY A 278 -13.71 13.84 -31.24
CA GLY A 278 -15.12 14.09 -30.98
C GLY A 278 -15.37 15.47 -30.37
N TYR A 279 -16.63 15.72 -30.02
CA TYR A 279 -17.05 17.01 -29.47
C TYR A 279 -17.24 16.91 -27.95
N PRO A 280 -16.98 17.99 -27.18
CA PRO A 280 -17.14 18.04 -25.73
C PRO A 280 -18.43 17.43 -25.18
N LEU A 281 -19.59 17.77 -25.75
CA LEU A 281 -20.87 17.22 -25.32
C LEU A 281 -20.94 15.69 -25.50
N SER A 282 -20.31 15.16 -26.54
CA SER A 282 -20.24 13.73 -26.80
C SER A 282 -19.35 13.02 -25.78
N TRP A 283 -18.28 13.67 -25.31
CA TRP A 283 -17.42 13.15 -24.23
C TRP A 283 -18.18 13.09 -22.92
N ALA A 284 -18.84 14.18 -22.52
CA ALA A 284 -19.65 14.25 -21.30
C ALA A 284 -20.76 13.19 -21.28
N LYS A 285 -21.56 13.09 -22.35
CA LYS A 285 -22.60 12.05 -22.49
C LYS A 285 -22.03 10.63 -22.38
N ARG A 286 -20.85 10.38 -22.97
CA ARG A 286 -20.19 9.07 -22.92
C ARG A 286 -19.69 8.74 -21.51
N LEU A 287 -19.11 9.71 -20.83
CA LEU A 287 -18.62 9.56 -19.46
C LEU A 287 -19.78 9.25 -18.51
N VAL A 288 -20.84 10.05 -18.52
CA VAL A 288 -22.05 9.83 -17.70
C VAL A 288 -22.65 8.44 -17.95
N ARG A 289 -22.72 8.00 -19.21
CA ARG A 289 -23.20 6.65 -19.56
C ARG A 289 -22.27 5.54 -19.05
N ARG A 290 -20.94 5.71 -19.09
CA ARG A 290 -20.00 4.73 -18.50
C ARG A 290 -20.18 4.63 -16.99
N LEU A 291 -20.53 5.74 -16.35
CA LEU A 291 -20.75 5.85 -14.91
C LEU A 291 -22.23 5.62 -14.51
N ALA A 292 -22.99 4.88 -15.31
CA ALA A 292 -24.41 4.62 -15.04
C ALA A 292 -24.62 3.95 -13.68
N GLU A 293 -23.78 2.97 -13.34
CA GLU A 293 -23.83 2.22 -12.06
C GLU A 293 -23.02 2.86 -10.93
N ALA A 294 -22.32 3.96 -11.20
CA ALA A 294 -21.53 4.64 -10.19
C ALA A 294 -22.42 5.36 -9.15
N PRO A 295 -21.90 5.66 -7.95
CA PRO A 295 -22.70 6.30 -6.91
C PRO A 295 -23.23 7.68 -7.34
N ALA A 296 -24.48 7.98 -6.97
CA ALA A 296 -25.13 9.24 -7.35
C ALA A 296 -24.41 10.48 -6.78
N ASP A 297 -23.74 10.32 -5.64
CA ASP A 297 -22.91 11.31 -4.95
C ASP A 297 -21.51 11.51 -5.58
N LEU A 298 -21.17 10.78 -6.66
CA LEU A 298 -19.91 10.99 -7.37
C LEU A 298 -19.85 12.40 -7.97
N HIS A 299 -18.83 13.16 -7.58
CA HIS A 299 -18.53 14.44 -8.19
C HIS A 299 -17.76 14.25 -9.49
N VAL A 300 -18.20 14.96 -10.52
CA VAL A 300 -17.49 15.10 -11.80
C VAL A 300 -17.17 16.58 -11.99
N GLU A 301 -15.90 16.89 -12.17
CA GLU A 301 -15.40 18.22 -12.49
C GLU A 301 -14.72 18.17 -13.86
N THR A 302 -15.06 19.09 -14.74
CA THR A 302 -14.38 19.27 -16.01
C THR A 302 -13.06 20.01 -15.75
N LEU A 303 -11.96 19.43 -16.23
CA LEU A 303 -10.65 20.04 -16.17
C LEU A 303 -10.46 20.89 -17.43
N VAL A 304 -10.01 22.13 -17.23
CA VAL A 304 -9.83 23.13 -18.28
C VAL A 304 -8.43 23.71 -18.20
N ASP A 305 -7.97 24.32 -19.30
CA ASP A 305 -6.65 24.99 -19.35
C ASP A 305 -6.57 26.29 -18.51
N SER A 306 -7.67 26.71 -17.86
CA SER A 306 -7.74 27.91 -17.02
C SER A 306 -7.59 27.64 -15.53
N GLU A 307 -7.08 28.63 -14.79
CA GLU A 307 -6.86 28.54 -13.33
C GLU A 307 -8.16 28.52 -12.52
N THR A 308 -9.28 28.95 -13.09
CA THR A 308 -10.59 29.09 -12.42
C THR A 308 -11.35 27.78 -12.20
N GLY A 309 -10.81 26.65 -12.68
CA GLY A 309 -11.49 25.35 -12.64
C GLY A 309 -12.72 25.29 -13.54
N GLY A 310 -13.09 24.09 -13.98
CA GLY A 310 -14.23 23.93 -14.89
C GLY A 310 -15.56 23.69 -14.16
N PRO A 311 -16.64 23.53 -14.95
CA PRO A 311 -17.95 23.13 -14.44
C PRO A 311 -17.89 21.83 -13.64
N ARG A 312 -18.72 21.72 -12.61
CA ARG A 312 -18.76 20.55 -11.73
C ARG A 312 -20.17 20.22 -11.27
N GLY A 313 -20.46 18.94 -11.09
CA GLY A 313 -21.75 18.45 -10.61
C GLY A 313 -21.66 17.05 -10.01
N THR A 314 -22.70 16.62 -9.30
CA THR A 314 -22.86 15.22 -8.89
C THR A 314 -23.44 14.40 -10.04
N LEU A 315 -23.16 13.10 -10.10
CA LEU A 315 -23.75 12.23 -11.12
C LEU A 315 -25.27 12.24 -11.09
N GLU A 316 -25.89 12.39 -9.92
CA GLU A 316 -27.33 12.59 -9.79
C GLU A 316 -27.86 13.70 -10.71
N ARG A 317 -27.20 14.87 -10.70
CA ARG A 317 -27.58 16.03 -11.51
C ARG A 317 -27.17 15.89 -12.98
N LEU A 318 -26.04 15.22 -13.23
CA LEU A 318 -25.44 15.10 -14.56
C LEU A 318 -26.05 13.98 -15.41
N ARG A 319 -26.71 12.98 -14.80
CA ARG A 319 -27.45 11.92 -15.51
C ARG A 319 -28.52 12.48 -16.45
N PRO A 320 -29.45 13.35 -15.99
CA PRO A 320 -30.43 13.95 -16.88
C PRO A 320 -29.84 15.03 -17.79
N GLU A 321 -28.84 15.79 -17.33
CA GLU A 321 -28.27 16.91 -18.10
C GLU A 321 -26.73 16.87 -18.15
N PRO A 322 -26.12 16.05 -19.03
CA PRO A 322 -24.66 16.00 -19.18
C PRO A 322 -24.04 17.28 -19.73
N ALA A 323 -24.81 18.18 -20.34
CA ALA A 323 -24.30 19.44 -20.88
C ALA A 323 -23.81 20.40 -19.79
N ASP A 324 -24.25 20.22 -18.54
CA ASP A 324 -23.80 21.00 -17.38
C ASP A 324 -22.30 20.86 -17.09
N LEU A 325 -21.62 19.86 -17.69
CA LEU A 325 -20.16 19.71 -17.62
C LEU A 325 -19.41 20.62 -18.60
N LEU A 326 -20.09 21.33 -19.49
CA LEU A 326 -19.44 22.13 -20.53
C LEU A 326 -19.16 23.56 -20.05
N PRO A 327 -17.95 24.10 -20.29
CA PRO A 327 -17.68 25.51 -20.03
C PRO A 327 -18.67 26.41 -20.76
N LYS A 328 -19.08 27.51 -20.12
CA LYS A 328 -20.00 28.48 -20.75
C LYS A 328 -19.37 29.17 -21.96
N ASP A 329 -18.04 29.35 -21.93
CA ASP A 329 -17.27 29.83 -23.06
C ASP A 329 -16.77 28.63 -23.89
N GLY A 330 -17.31 28.50 -25.11
CA GLY A 330 -16.99 27.41 -26.04
C GLY A 330 -15.54 27.40 -26.54
N ASN A 331 -14.75 28.47 -26.30
CA ASN A 331 -13.32 28.51 -26.61
C ASN A 331 -12.44 27.93 -25.49
N THR A 332 -13.00 27.60 -24.32
CA THR A 332 -12.22 27.03 -23.23
C THR A 332 -11.85 25.58 -23.54
N GLY A 333 -10.55 25.32 -23.67
CA GLY A 333 -10.01 23.96 -23.86
C GLY A 333 -10.32 23.06 -22.66
N ILE A 334 -10.94 21.91 -22.93
CA ILE A 334 -11.17 20.86 -21.94
C ILE A 334 -9.99 19.88 -22.00
N THR A 335 -9.29 19.73 -20.88
CA THR A 335 -8.14 18.83 -20.74
C THR A 335 -8.52 17.45 -20.22
N GLY A 336 -9.66 17.35 -19.53
CA GLY A 336 -10.14 16.08 -18.99
C GLY A 336 -11.28 16.22 -18.00
N PHE A 337 -11.46 15.19 -17.18
CA PHE A 337 -12.47 15.11 -16.14
C PHE A 337 -11.86 14.55 -14.86
N ARG A 338 -12.14 15.19 -13.73
CA ARG A 338 -11.84 14.69 -12.39
C ARG A 338 -13.08 14.06 -11.80
N LEU A 339 -12.96 12.78 -11.45
CA LEU A 339 -13.99 12.05 -10.71
C LEU A 339 -13.59 12.00 -9.25
N SER A 340 -14.49 12.29 -8.31
CA SER A 340 -14.18 12.16 -6.89
C SER A 340 -15.36 11.78 -6.00
N LEU A 341 -15.10 10.92 -5.02
CA LEU A 341 -16.03 10.63 -3.93
C LEU A 341 -15.53 11.27 -2.64
N LEU A 342 -16.48 11.78 -1.87
CA LEU A 342 -16.27 12.31 -0.54
C LEU A 342 -16.84 11.33 0.48
N LYS A 343 -16.11 11.10 1.57
CA LYS A 343 -16.57 10.29 2.70
C LYS A 343 -16.17 10.98 3.99
N SER A 344 -17.02 10.96 5.01
CA SER A 344 -16.62 11.41 6.34
C SER A 344 -15.48 10.54 6.86
N MET A 345 -14.50 11.20 7.46
CA MET A 345 -13.35 10.52 8.06
C MET A 345 -13.76 9.86 9.38
N GLY A 346 -13.26 8.65 9.62
CA GLY A 346 -13.46 7.98 10.91
C GLY A 346 -12.75 8.73 12.05
N SER A 347 -13.47 9.00 13.14
CA SER A 347 -12.93 9.71 14.32
C SER A 347 -12.48 8.77 15.45
N GLY A 348 -12.79 7.48 15.35
CA GLY A 348 -12.44 6.44 16.32
C GLY A 348 -10.95 6.06 16.29
N ARG A 349 -10.48 5.41 17.37
CA ARG A 349 -9.12 4.86 17.46
C ARG A 349 -9.05 3.44 16.89
N GLY A 350 -7.94 3.08 16.26
CA GLY A 350 -7.64 1.71 15.82
C GLY A 350 -8.49 1.19 14.66
N ASN A 351 -8.65 -0.13 14.60
CA ASN A 351 -9.46 -0.87 13.61
C ASN A 351 -10.97 -0.88 13.87
N ALA A 352 -11.45 -0.10 14.84
CA ALA A 352 -12.88 0.03 15.08
C ALA A 352 -13.59 0.42 13.77
N GLU A 353 -14.86 0.05 13.63
CA GLU A 353 -15.68 0.36 12.45
C GLU A 353 -15.68 1.86 12.11
N THR A 354 -15.43 2.72 13.10
CA THR A 354 -15.35 4.17 12.99
C THR A 354 -13.92 4.73 12.94
N GLY A 355 -12.89 3.88 12.78
CA GLY A 355 -11.48 4.27 12.82
C GLY A 355 -10.96 4.96 11.56
N PHE A 356 -10.01 5.88 11.71
CA PHE A 356 -9.38 6.61 10.59
C PHE A 356 -8.80 5.66 9.53
N ILE A 357 -7.97 4.69 9.94
CA ILE A 357 -7.29 3.74 9.04
C ILE A 357 -8.31 2.96 8.20
N ARG A 358 -9.31 2.38 8.84
CA ARG A 358 -10.39 1.64 8.16
C ARG A 358 -11.19 2.55 7.21
N SER A 359 -11.44 3.81 7.60
CA SER A 359 -12.16 4.75 6.75
C SER A 359 -11.41 5.06 5.44
N VAL A 360 -10.08 5.10 5.47
CA VAL A 360 -9.20 5.28 4.29
C VAL A 360 -9.23 4.03 3.41
N ASP A 361 -9.01 2.84 3.99
CA ASP A 361 -9.09 1.55 3.28
C ASP A 361 -10.44 1.42 2.54
N ASP A 362 -11.55 1.63 3.25
CA ASP A 362 -12.90 1.53 2.71
C ASP A 362 -13.17 2.59 1.63
N ALA A 363 -12.64 3.82 1.79
CA ALA A 363 -12.82 4.87 0.80
C ALA A 363 -12.13 4.50 -0.52
N VAL A 364 -10.89 4.00 -0.46
CA VAL A 364 -10.14 3.55 -1.64
C VAL A 364 -10.81 2.36 -2.29
N HIS A 365 -11.18 1.35 -1.50
CA HIS A 365 -11.86 0.16 -2.02
C HIS A 365 -13.21 0.52 -2.66
N ARG A 366 -14.06 1.33 -2.00
CA ARG A 366 -15.34 1.80 -2.57
C ARG A 366 -15.11 2.56 -3.88
N PHE A 367 -14.16 3.51 -3.90
CA PHE A 367 -13.91 4.31 -5.09
C PHE A 367 -13.45 3.43 -6.27
N TYR A 368 -12.55 2.49 -6.03
CA TYR A 368 -12.11 1.59 -7.08
C TYR A 368 -13.27 0.74 -7.61
N THR A 369 -13.99 0.04 -6.72
CA THR A 369 -15.03 -0.95 -7.08
C THR A 369 -16.31 -0.34 -7.64
N THR A 370 -16.59 0.94 -7.38
CA THR A 370 -17.83 1.60 -7.82
C THR A 370 -17.61 2.69 -8.86
N VAL A 371 -16.36 3.09 -9.13
CA VAL A 371 -16.03 4.15 -10.10
C VAL A 371 -14.98 3.67 -11.08
N VAL A 372 -13.78 3.31 -10.59
CA VAL A 372 -12.63 3.03 -11.47
C VAL A 372 -12.89 1.82 -12.37
N VAL A 373 -13.52 0.76 -11.85
CA VAL A 373 -13.84 -0.46 -12.63
C VAL A 373 -14.70 -0.18 -13.87
N HIS A 374 -15.49 0.91 -13.87
CA HIS A 374 -16.34 1.29 -14.99
C HIS A 374 -15.62 2.15 -16.04
N LEU A 375 -14.40 2.61 -15.74
CA LEU A 375 -13.56 3.39 -16.66
C LEU A 375 -12.79 2.49 -17.63
N ASP A 376 -12.52 1.25 -17.22
CA ASP A 376 -11.78 0.22 -17.95
C ASP A 376 -12.62 -0.39 -19.09
N GLY A 377 -12.92 0.44 -20.09
CA GLY A 377 -13.70 0.05 -21.27
C GLY A 377 -13.08 0.47 -22.60
N SER A 378 -11.88 1.05 -22.61
CA SER A 378 -11.22 1.44 -23.87
C SER A 378 -9.71 1.39 -23.80
N THR A 379 -9.12 0.19 -23.77
CA THR A 379 -7.80 -0.15 -24.37
C THR A 379 -7.39 -1.60 -24.09
N THR A 380 -8.00 -2.55 -24.81
CA THR A 380 -7.32 -3.65 -25.51
C THR A 380 -8.39 -4.58 -26.08
N ARG A 381 -8.74 -4.34 -27.35
CA ARG A 381 -9.31 -5.40 -28.19
C ARG A 381 -8.18 -6.42 -28.35
N ARG A 382 -8.09 -7.44 -27.47
CA ARG A 382 -7.31 -8.64 -27.79
C ARG A 382 -7.93 -9.21 -29.05
N GLY A 383 -7.26 -9.02 -30.19
CA GLY A 383 -7.66 -9.63 -31.44
C GLY A 383 -7.74 -11.15 -31.26
N PRO A 384 -8.65 -11.84 -31.95
CA PRO A 384 -8.73 -13.29 -31.86
C PRO A 384 -7.38 -13.88 -32.27
N VAL A 385 -6.85 -14.76 -31.41
CA VAL A 385 -5.70 -15.59 -31.74
C VAL A 385 -6.07 -16.35 -33.01
N ARG A 386 -5.39 -16.04 -34.13
CA ARG A 386 -5.45 -16.88 -35.32
C ARG A 386 -4.81 -18.21 -34.94
N GLU A 387 -5.64 -19.23 -34.72
CA GLU A 387 -5.19 -20.62 -34.82
C GLU A 387 -4.53 -20.79 -36.19
N ARG A 388 -3.23 -21.09 -36.17
CA ARG A 388 -2.55 -21.61 -37.34
C ARG A 388 -3.02 -23.05 -37.51
N SER A 389 -3.92 -23.26 -38.46
CA SER A 389 -4.18 -24.58 -39.03
C SER A 389 -2.90 -25.09 -39.69
N THR A 390 -2.25 -26.05 -39.05
CA THR A 390 -1.33 -26.97 -39.74
C THR A 390 -2.18 -27.82 -40.68
N SER A 391 -2.01 -27.61 -41.97
CA SER A 391 -2.47 -28.54 -43.02
C SER A 391 -1.26 -29.38 -43.43
N ASP A 392 -1.53 -30.65 -43.70
CA ASP A 392 -0.58 -31.70 -44.12
C ASP A 392 0.48 -31.30 -45.15
#